data_AF-A0A2T0MMB1-F1
#
_entry.id   AF-A0A2T0MMB1-F1
#
_cell.length_a   1.000
_cell.length_b   1.000
_cell.length_c   1.000
_cell.angle_alpha   90.00
_cell.angle_beta   90.00
_cell.angle_gamma   90.00
#
_symmetry.space_group_name_H-M   'P 1'
#
loop_
_entity.id
_entity.type
_entity.pdbx_description
1 polymer ?
#
loop_
_entity_poly.entity_id
_entity_poly.type
_entity_poly.pdbx_seq_one_letter_code
_entity_poly.pdbx_strand_id
1 'polypeptide(L)'
;MKRSCLAVLALLASLCACGQTVAGSVPGAAGTETIVLPRADQPKPHRPTLERLKREAAASGRPLEEVVKRYAARLAATASPRPTDFDGYDPAATEPAVAIDGIPYAELVDLGTFARSEGISYEEAIDRFGSQSSDSRVIDELHAEFPDEISGVAYVDDHQGLRVGFKGPIPARAIELARTLPMEVTLIGGKGFSAAELRHAQDTVVSWLRSRPEVATVTAHADDETGRVEVTVQPKVMPDDAEEFRRGLELPQPDNPHITLQVTLSADSIAVPQQGPQ
;
A
#
# COMPACT_ATOMS: atom_id res chain seq x y z
N MET A 1 -9.04 49.90 24.83
CA MET A 1 -9.41 48.52 24.45
C MET A 1 -8.11 47.81 24.13
N LYS A 2 -7.62 46.96 25.05
CA LYS A 2 -7.50 45.48 24.87
C LYS A 2 -6.89 45.09 23.52
N ARG A 3 -5.83 44.29 23.38
CA ARG A 3 -4.81 43.63 24.22
C ARG A 3 -4.02 42.80 23.16
N SER A 4 -2.71 42.97 23.01
CA SER A 4 -1.67 42.04 23.49
C SER A 4 -1.48 40.82 22.57
N CYS A 5 -0.33 40.71 21.89
CA CYS A 5 0.91 40.05 22.34
C CYS A 5 0.91 38.54 22.10
N LEU A 6 1.86 38.05 21.31
CA LEU A 6 2.73 36.95 21.72
C LEU A 6 4.00 36.94 20.86
N ALA A 7 5.02 37.58 21.41
CA ALA A 7 6.40 37.21 21.19
C ALA A 7 6.71 35.97 22.04
N VAL A 8 7.65 35.14 21.57
CA VAL A 8 8.86 34.64 22.26
C VAL A 8 9.25 33.34 21.57
N LEU A 9 10.11 33.47 20.57
CA LEU A 9 11.03 32.44 20.11
C LEU A 9 12.25 32.53 21.03
N ALA A 10 12.45 31.52 21.88
CA ALA A 10 13.67 31.37 22.66
C ALA A 10 14.37 30.07 22.25
N LEU A 11 15.59 30.25 21.75
CA LEU A 11 16.61 29.24 21.49
C LEU A 11 16.85 28.32 22.69
N LEU A 12 17.18 27.06 22.39
CA LEU A 12 18.23 26.34 23.11
C LEU A 12 19.11 25.58 22.11
N ALA A 13 20.37 25.99 22.05
CA ALA A 13 21.47 25.35 21.33
C ALA A 13 22.40 24.66 22.35
N SER A 14 22.77 23.41 22.08
CA SER A 14 23.94 22.66 22.59
C SER A 14 23.69 21.18 22.28
N LEU A 15 24.58 20.37 21.69
CA LEU A 15 26.03 20.43 21.52
C LEU A 15 26.40 19.63 20.27
N CYS A 16 27.44 20.08 19.57
CA CYS A 16 28.19 19.26 18.62
C CYS A 16 28.76 18.02 19.32
N ALA A 17 28.43 16.85 18.80
CA ALA A 17 29.31 15.70 18.82
C ALA A 17 29.52 15.28 17.37
N CYS A 18 30.74 15.52 16.87
CA CYS A 18 31.23 14.90 15.64
C CYS A 18 31.24 13.38 15.83
N GLY A 19 30.53 12.66 14.99
CA GLY A 19 30.51 11.20 15.04
C GLY A 19 29.77 10.62 13.84
N GLN A 20 30.55 10.28 12.81
CA GLN A 20 30.27 9.31 11.75
C GLN A 20 28.90 9.37 11.07
N THR A 21 28.93 9.87 9.84
CA THR A 21 27.99 9.57 8.77
C THR A 21 27.90 8.05 8.58
N VAL A 22 27.01 7.39 9.32
CA VAL A 22 26.54 6.06 8.97
C VAL A 22 25.47 6.28 7.91
N ALA A 23 25.74 5.82 6.70
CA ALA A 23 24.76 5.70 5.63
C ALA A 23 23.47 5.11 6.23
N GLY A 24 22.33 5.74 5.95
CA GLY A 24 21.04 5.32 6.47
C GLY A 24 20.80 3.85 6.15
N SER A 25 20.99 2.99 7.14
CA SER A 25 20.48 1.63 7.11
C SER A 25 18.98 1.75 7.19
N VAL A 26 18.29 1.45 6.08
CA VAL A 26 16.89 1.04 6.11
C VAL A 26 16.79 -0.03 7.22
N PRO A 27 15.81 0.04 8.15
CA PRO A 27 15.58 -1.04 9.10
C PRO A 27 15.55 -2.35 8.31
N GLY A 28 16.50 -3.24 8.59
CA GLY A 28 16.64 -4.47 7.83
C GLY A 28 15.39 -5.29 8.08
N ALA A 29 14.56 -5.44 7.05
CA ALA A 29 13.42 -6.34 7.08
C ALA A 29 13.87 -7.70 7.63
N ALA A 30 13.09 -8.29 8.53
CA ALA A 30 13.46 -9.51 9.22
C ALA A 30 13.57 -10.66 8.22
N GLY A 31 14.77 -10.97 7.73
CA GLY A 31 15.06 -12.01 6.75
C GLY A 31 16.56 -12.32 6.70
N THR A 32 16.91 -13.50 6.20
CA THR A 32 18.29 -13.97 6.10
C THR A 32 18.85 -13.88 4.68
N GLU A 33 17.98 -13.66 3.69
CA GLU A 33 18.30 -13.53 2.28
C GLU A 33 17.62 -12.29 1.69
N THR A 34 18.33 -11.54 0.86
CA THR A 34 17.77 -10.40 0.14
C THR A 34 18.25 -10.39 -1.30
N ILE A 35 17.32 -10.25 -2.25
CA ILE A 35 17.59 -10.01 -3.66
C ILE A 35 16.93 -8.69 -4.06
N VAL A 36 17.72 -7.78 -4.61
CA VAL A 36 17.21 -6.52 -5.19
C VAL A 36 17.23 -6.64 -6.71
N LEU A 37 16.07 -6.43 -7.33
CA LEU A 37 15.90 -6.27 -8.78
C LEU A 37 15.83 -4.78 -9.08
N PRO A 38 16.96 -4.15 -9.46
CA PRO A 38 17.05 -2.70 -9.55
C PRO A 38 16.17 -2.18 -10.68
N ARG A 39 15.62 -0.97 -10.51
CA ARG A 39 14.74 -0.34 -11.51
C ARG A 39 15.33 -0.31 -12.93
N ALA A 40 16.65 -0.16 -13.04
CA ALA A 40 17.36 -0.04 -14.32
C ALA A 40 17.32 -1.32 -15.18
N ASP A 41 17.23 -2.48 -14.53
CA ASP A 41 17.21 -3.79 -15.19
C ASP A 41 15.79 -4.30 -15.45
N GLN A 42 14.80 -3.59 -14.92
CA GLN A 42 13.38 -3.92 -15.00
C GLN A 42 12.75 -3.35 -16.28
N PRO A 43 11.67 -3.98 -16.80
CA PRO A 43 11.01 -3.50 -18.00
C PRO A 43 10.54 -2.04 -17.83
N LYS A 44 10.62 -1.28 -18.93
CA LYS A 44 10.02 0.04 -18.99
C LYS A 44 8.57 -0.10 -19.47
N PRO A 45 7.60 0.62 -18.87
CA PRO A 45 6.25 0.67 -19.40
C PRO A 45 6.29 1.07 -20.87
N HIS A 46 5.72 0.24 -21.75
CA HIS A 46 5.68 0.54 -23.18
C HIS A 46 4.43 1.38 -23.50
N ARG A 47 4.59 2.71 -23.52
CA ARG A 47 3.47 3.67 -23.66
C ARG A 47 3.57 4.59 -24.89
N PRO A 48 3.72 4.06 -26.12
CA PRO A 48 3.98 4.87 -27.31
C PRO A 48 2.86 5.86 -27.64
N THR A 49 1.60 5.52 -27.34
CA THR A 49 0.45 6.39 -27.60
C THR A 49 0.42 7.54 -26.62
N LEU A 50 0.59 7.29 -25.31
CA LEU A 50 0.65 8.32 -24.28
C LEU A 50 1.83 9.26 -24.53
N GLU A 51 3.01 8.74 -24.90
CA GLU A 51 4.16 9.57 -25.28
C GLU A 51 3.91 10.44 -26.53
N ARG A 52 3.09 9.97 -27.47
CA ARG A 52 2.63 10.80 -28.58
C ARG A 52 1.67 11.89 -28.09
N LEU A 53 0.72 11.56 -27.22
CA LEU A 53 -0.27 12.51 -26.67
C LEU A 53 0.38 13.57 -25.77
N LYS A 54 1.41 13.22 -24.99
CA LYS A 54 2.26 14.15 -24.23
C LYS A 54 2.88 15.21 -25.15
N ARG A 55 3.50 14.77 -26.26
CA ARG A 55 4.06 15.68 -27.27
C ARG A 55 3.00 16.55 -27.95
N GLU A 56 1.82 16.01 -28.24
CA GLU A 56 0.68 16.76 -28.80
C GLU A 56 0.17 17.83 -27.83
N ALA A 57 0.03 17.49 -26.55
CA ALA A 57 -0.36 18.42 -25.49
C ALA A 57 0.63 19.58 -25.37
N ALA A 58 1.93 19.28 -25.32
CA ALA A 58 3.00 20.28 -25.28
C ALA A 58 3.00 21.18 -26.52
N ALA A 59 2.88 20.62 -27.73
CA ALA A 59 2.87 21.38 -28.97
C ALA A 59 1.63 22.27 -29.15
N SER A 60 0.48 21.86 -28.59
CA SER A 60 -0.79 22.58 -28.69
C SER A 60 -1.06 23.53 -27.52
N GLY A 61 -0.22 23.51 -26.48
CA GLY A 61 -0.43 24.30 -25.24
C GLY A 61 -1.67 23.87 -24.46
N ARG A 62 -2.12 22.62 -24.61
CA ARG A 62 -3.31 22.08 -23.93
C ARG A 62 -2.93 21.13 -22.80
N PRO A 63 -3.77 21.01 -21.75
CA PRO A 63 -3.58 19.99 -20.73
C PRO A 63 -3.59 18.58 -21.34
N LEU A 64 -2.68 17.71 -20.88
CA LEU A 64 -2.60 16.31 -21.33
C LEU A 64 -3.94 15.58 -21.15
N GLU A 65 -4.62 15.80 -20.02
CA GLU A 65 -5.92 15.20 -19.71
C GLU A 65 -6.96 15.48 -20.81
N GLU A 66 -6.99 16.71 -21.34
CA GLU A 66 -7.90 17.08 -22.42
C GLU A 66 -7.57 16.35 -23.72
N VAL A 67 -6.28 16.23 -24.04
CA VAL A 67 -5.79 15.54 -25.24
C VAL A 67 -6.09 14.03 -25.17
N VAL A 68 -5.87 13.41 -24.01
CA VAL A 68 -6.21 12.01 -23.72
C VAL A 68 -7.72 11.78 -23.86
N LYS A 69 -8.56 12.62 -23.25
CA LYS A 69 -10.02 12.56 -23.38
C LYS A 69 -10.50 12.63 -24.83
N ARG A 70 -9.98 13.57 -25.61
CA ARG A 70 -10.31 13.72 -27.05
C ARG A 70 -9.85 12.50 -27.85
N TYR A 71 -8.70 11.93 -27.53
CA TYR A 71 -8.21 10.73 -28.19
C TYR A 71 -9.09 9.51 -27.87
N ALA A 72 -9.46 9.30 -26.61
CA ALA A 72 -10.35 8.22 -26.19
C ALA A 72 -11.74 8.32 -26.86
N ALA A 73 -12.31 9.53 -26.94
CA ALA A 73 -13.58 9.76 -27.64
C ALA A 73 -13.49 9.40 -29.13
N ARG A 74 -12.38 9.72 -29.80
CA ARG A 74 -12.15 9.32 -31.19
C ARG A 74 -12.02 7.81 -31.35
N LEU A 75 -11.28 7.15 -30.46
CA LEU A 75 -11.14 5.70 -30.47
C LEU A 75 -12.51 5.01 -30.32
N ALA A 76 -13.32 5.45 -29.36
CA ALA A 76 -14.65 4.90 -29.14
C ALA A 76 -15.57 5.08 -30.36
N ALA A 77 -15.53 6.26 -31.00
CA ALA A 77 -16.29 6.52 -32.23
C ALA A 77 -15.86 5.64 -33.42
N THR A 78 -14.63 5.15 -33.44
CA THR A 78 -14.13 4.23 -34.48
C THR A 78 -14.29 2.75 -34.13
N ALA A 79 -14.43 2.40 -32.85
CA ALA A 79 -14.53 1.03 -32.38
C ALA A 79 -15.98 0.48 -32.39
N SER A 80 -16.98 1.35 -32.28
CA SER A 80 -18.39 0.95 -32.33
C SER A 80 -19.02 1.14 -33.72
N PRO A 81 -19.87 0.21 -34.21
CA PRO A 81 -20.92 0.58 -35.14
C PRO A 81 -21.78 1.67 -34.48
N ARG A 82 -22.26 2.66 -35.26
CA ARG A 82 -23.17 3.71 -34.76
C ARG A 82 -24.24 3.10 -33.85
N PRO A 83 -24.57 3.71 -32.70
CA PRO A 83 -25.68 3.27 -31.87
C PRO A 83 -26.94 3.16 -32.73
N THR A 84 -27.54 1.98 -32.79
CA THR A 84 -28.91 1.82 -33.25
C THR A 84 -29.81 2.63 -32.33
N ASP A 85 -30.73 3.39 -32.93
CA ASP A 85 -31.81 4.13 -32.28
C ASP A 85 -32.56 3.25 -31.27
N PHE A 86 -32.12 3.26 -30.01
CA PHE A 86 -32.88 2.73 -28.88
C PHE A 86 -33.25 3.93 -28.02
N ASP A 87 -34.43 4.47 -28.30
CA ASP A 87 -35.09 5.49 -27.48
C ASP A 87 -35.29 4.92 -26.07
N GLY A 88 -34.56 5.46 -25.09
CA GLY A 88 -34.78 5.16 -23.67
C GLY A 88 -33.55 4.98 -22.80
N TYR A 89 -32.33 4.98 -23.36
CA TYR A 89 -31.12 4.98 -22.53
C TYR A 89 -30.70 6.42 -22.20
N ASP A 90 -30.81 6.81 -20.94
CA ASP A 90 -30.25 8.05 -20.40
C ASP A 90 -28.71 7.90 -20.31
N PRO A 91 -27.92 8.57 -21.16
CA PRO A 91 -26.47 8.42 -21.20
C PRO A 91 -25.86 9.35 -20.15
N ALA A 92 -26.11 9.09 -18.86
CA ALA A 92 -25.18 9.56 -17.84
C ALA A 92 -23.80 9.03 -18.26
N ALA A 93 -22.95 9.96 -18.71
CA ALA A 93 -21.81 9.73 -19.60
C ALA A 93 -20.96 8.54 -19.16
N THR A 94 -21.21 7.38 -19.75
CA THR A 94 -20.40 6.20 -19.50
C THR A 94 -19.09 6.44 -20.21
N GLU A 95 -17.99 6.35 -19.46
CA GLU A 95 -16.66 6.50 -20.00
C GLU A 95 -16.44 5.50 -21.14
N PRO A 96 -15.75 5.89 -22.22
CA PRO A 96 -15.52 4.99 -23.33
C PRO A 96 -14.75 3.76 -22.84
N ALA A 97 -15.28 2.57 -23.13
CA ALA A 97 -14.65 1.28 -22.84
C ALA A 97 -13.47 1.00 -23.79
N VAL A 98 -12.48 1.88 -23.77
CA VAL A 98 -11.25 1.82 -24.58
C VAL A 98 -10.05 1.77 -23.67
N ALA A 99 -8.95 1.20 -24.16
CA ALA A 99 -7.66 1.23 -23.48
C ALA A 99 -6.64 2.01 -24.32
N ILE A 100 -5.74 2.73 -23.65
CA ILE A 100 -4.63 3.45 -24.27
C ILE A 100 -3.34 2.85 -23.70
N ASP A 101 -2.54 2.24 -24.57
CA ASP A 101 -1.30 1.54 -24.19
C ASP A 101 -1.50 0.50 -23.06
N GLY A 102 -2.65 -0.20 -23.08
CA GLY A 102 -2.98 -1.22 -22.09
C GLY A 102 -3.64 -0.70 -20.81
N ILE A 103 -3.74 0.62 -20.62
CA ILE A 103 -4.41 1.26 -19.48
C ILE A 103 -5.88 1.53 -19.86
N PRO A 104 -6.88 1.00 -19.14
CA PRO A 104 -8.27 1.37 -19.32
C PRO A 104 -8.48 2.89 -19.21
N TYR A 105 -9.31 3.48 -20.07
CA TYR A 105 -9.55 4.91 -20.02
C TYR A 105 -10.18 5.36 -18.69
N ALA A 106 -10.98 4.52 -18.05
CA ALA A 106 -11.49 4.79 -16.71
C ALA A 106 -10.38 4.96 -15.67
N GLU A 107 -9.38 4.09 -15.69
CA GLU A 107 -8.19 4.21 -14.83
C GLU A 107 -7.44 5.52 -15.14
N LEU A 108 -7.35 5.91 -16.42
CA LEU A 108 -6.79 7.21 -16.78
C LEU A 108 -7.60 8.39 -16.25
N VAL A 109 -8.93 8.30 -16.13
CA VAL A 109 -9.75 9.35 -15.50
C VAL A 109 -9.53 9.39 -14.00
N ASP A 110 -9.49 8.23 -13.35
CA ASP A 110 -9.21 8.10 -11.91
C ASP A 110 -7.86 8.72 -11.56
N LEU A 111 -6.82 8.45 -12.37
CA LEU A 111 -5.51 9.07 -12.22
C LEU A 111 -5.53 10.60 -12.36
N GLY A 112 -6.44 11.14 -13.17
CA GLY A 112 -6.64 12.60 -13.29
C GLY A 112 -7.24 13.19 -12.01
N THR A 113 -8.17 12.46 -11.38
CA THR A 113 -8.77 12.85 -10.10
C THR A 113 -7.75 12.74 -8.96
N PHE A 114 -7.00 11.65 -8.92
CA PHE A 114 -5.91 11.45 -7.96
C PHE A 114 -4.81 12.53 -8.10
N ALA A 115 -4.40 12.86 -9.33
CA ALA A 115 -3.40 13.91 -9.55
C ALA A 115 -3.83 15.25 -8.93
N ARG A 116 -5.11 15.60 -9.04
CA ARG A 116 -5.68 16.81 -8.44
C ARG A 116 -5.73 16.76 -6.91
N SER A 117 -6.05 15.61 -6.31
CA SER A 117 -6.10 15.48 -4.84
C SER A 117 -4.71 15.56 -4.22
N GLU A 118 -3.71 14.95 -4.87
CA GLU A 118 -2.33 14.92 -4.38
C GLU A 118 -1.50 16.14 -4.80
N GLY A 119 -2.04 17.02 -5.66
CA GLY A 119 -1.32 18.19 -6.16
C GLY A 119 -0.14 17.86 -7.08
N ILE A 120 -0.18 16.70 -7.75
CA ILE A 120 0.81 16.28 -8.74
C ILE A 120 0.29 16.50 -10.18
N SER A 121 1.18 16.45 -11.17
CA SER A 121 0.74 16.55 -12.56
C SER A 121 0.05 15.26 -13.01
N TYR A 122 -0.86 15.36 -13.98
CA TYR A 122 -1.49 14.18 -14.57
C TYR A 122 -0.49 13.24 -15.25
N GLU A 123 0.58 13.82 -15.82
CA GLU A 123 1.70 13.06 -16.37
C GLU A 123 2.43 12.26 -15.28
N GLU A 124 2.72 12.89 -14.14
CA GLU A 124 3.34 12.22 -12.99
C GLU A 124 2.47 11.10 -12.45
N ALA A 125 1.15 11.31 -12.37
CA ALA A 125 0.21 10.27 -11.94
C ALA A 125 0.19 9.07 -12.91
N ILE A 126 0.19 9.31 -14.22
CA ILE A 126 0.31 8.23 -15.22
C ILE A 126 1.64 7.50 -15.05
N ASP A 127 2.75 8.23 -14.92
CA ASP A 127 4.09 7.63 -14.86
C ASP A 127 4.28 6.78 -13.59
N ARG A 128 3.77 7.23 -12.44
CA ARG A 128 3.81 6.48 -11.17
C ARG A 128 2.82 5.33 -11.09
N PHE A 129 1.58 5.54 -11.49
CA PHE A 129 0.46 4.64 -11.14
C PHE A 129 -0.19 3.96 -12.33
N GLY A 130 0.12 4.36 -13.58
CA GLY A 130 -0.51 3.79 -14.78
C GLY A 130 -0.12 2.33 -15.09
N SER A 131 0.59 1.65 -14.19
CA SER A 131 0.85 0.21 -14.26
C SER A 131 0.16 -0.56 -13.13
N GLN A 132 -0.55 0.11 -12.21
CA GLN A 132 -1.11 -0.51 -11.01
C GLN A 132 -1.95 -1.75 -11.34
N SER A 133 -2.85 -1.67 -12.31
CA SER A 133 -3.67 -2.82 -12.72
C SER A 133 -2.86 -4.01 -13.21
N SER A 134 -1.75 -3.79 -13.93
CA SER A 134 -0.87 -4.89 -14.36
C SER A 134 -0.01 -5.40 -13.21
N ASP A 135 0.43 -4.51 -12.32
CA ASP A 135 1.28 -4.86 -11.18
C ASP A 135 0.50 -5.70 -10.18
N SER A 136 -0.76 -5.34 -9.91
CA SER A 136 -1.68 -6.11 -9.05
C SER A 136 -1.87 -7.54 -9.55
N ARG A 137 -1.93 -7.78 -10.87
CA ARG A 137 -2.04 -9.15 -11.39
C ARG A 137 -0.83 -10.01 -11.07
N VAL A 138 0.38 -9.43 -11.12
CA VAL A 138 1.61 -10.15 -10.76
C VAL A 138 1.64 -10.41 -9.24
N ILE A 139 1.17 -9.45 -8.43
CA ILE A 139 1.03 -9.62 -6.98
C ILE A 139 0.02 -10.73 -6.65
N ASP A 140 -1.12 -10.76 -7.35
CA ASP A 140 -2.14 -11.81 -7.21
C ASP A 140 -1.58 -13.18 -7.61
N GLU A 141 -0.78 -13.26 -8.68
CA GLU A 141 -0.09 -14.48 -9.11
C GLU A 141 0.92 -14.94 -8.06
N LEU A 142 1.71 -14.03 -7.47
CA LEU A 142 2.61 -14.35 -6.35
C LEU A 142 1.85 -14.92 -5.14
N HIS A 143 0.71 -14.32 -4.78
CA HIS A 143 -0.13 -14.84 -3.69
C HIS A 143 -0.75 -16.20 -4.01
N ALA A 144 -1.13 -16.44 -5.26
CA ALA A 144 -1.74 -17.70 -5.69
C ALA A 144 -0.71 -18.83 -5.80
N GLU A 145 0.51 -18.56 -6.27
CA GLU A 145 1.57 -19.56 -6.41
C GLU A 145 2.25 -19.88 -5.06
N PHE A 146 2.33 -18.92 -4.14
CA PHE A 146 3.07 -19.05 -2.86
C PHE A 146 2.22 -18.77 -1.60
N PRO A 147 1.02 -19.35 -1.46
CA PRO A 147 0.07 -18.96 -0.40
C PRO A 147 0.61 -19.22 1.03
N ASP A 148 1.36 -20.30 1.21
CA ASP A 148 1.91 -20.70 2.51
C ASP A 148 3.37 -20.24 2.73
N GLU A 149 3.97 -19.63 1.70
CA GLU A 149 5.36 -19.16 1.74
C GLU A 149 5.47 -17.64 1.80
N ILE A 150 4.55 -16.89 1.17
CA ILE A 150 4.62 -15.44 1.16
C ILE A 150 4.37 -14.89 2.58
N SER A 151 5.26 -14.02 3.05
CA SER A 151 5.18 -13.41 4.38
C SER A 151 4.50 -12.04 4.35
N GLY A 152 4.48 -11.37 3.18
CA GLY A 152 3.99 -10.00 3.03
C GLY A 152 4.36 -9.40 1.67
N VAL A 153 3.57 -8.43 1.23
CA VAL A 153 3.80 -7.64 0.01
C VAL A 153 3.46 -6.18 0.32
N ALA A 154 4.41 -5.28 0.10
CA ALA A 154 4.23 -3.86 0.36
C ALA A 154 4.84 -3.01 -0.75
N TYR A 155 4.12 -1.97 -1.17
CA TYR A 155 4.72 -0.90 -1.94
C TYR A 155 5.65 -0.08 -1.05
N VAL A 156 6.79 0.35 -1.59
CA VAL A 156 7.78 1.19 -0.90
C VAL A 156 8.07 2.44 -1.74
N ASP A 157 8.64 3.46 -1.08
CA ASP A 157 9.07 4.71 -1.72
C ASP A 157 7.98 5.35 -2.60
N ASP A 158 6.79 5.58 -2.02
CA ASP A 158 5.63 6.17 -2.72
C ASP A 158 5.23 5.42 -4.01
N HIS A 159 5.13 4.09 -3.94
CA HIS A 159 4.81 3.17 -5.05
C HIS A 159 5.89 3.07 -6.14
N GLN A 160 7.12 3.50 -5.86
CA GLN A 160 8.23 3.34 -6.82
C GLN A 160 8.94 1.99 -6.73
N GLY A 161 8.67 1.22 -5.67
CA GLY A 161 9.15 -0.14 -5.53
C GLY A 161 8.15 -1.08 -4.88
N LEU A 162 8.45 -2.37 -4.97
CA LEU A 162 7.71 -3.44 -4.33
C LEU A 162 8.66 -4.23 -3.42
N ARG A 163 8.21 -4.52 -2.20
CA ARG A 163 8.88 -5.44 -1.28
C ARG A 163 8.03 -6.69 -1.14
N VAL A 164 8.64 -7.85 -1.31
CA VAL A 164 7.97 -9.16 -1.15
C VAL A 164 8.79 -10.01 -0.18
N GLY A 165 8.14 -10.52 0.85
CA GLY A 165 8.75 -11.39 1.86
C GLY A 165 8.36 -12.84 1.70
N PHE A 166 9.27 -13.75 2.08
CA PHE A 166 9.06 -15.21 2.09
C PHE A 166 9.48 -15.81 3.43
N LYS A 167 8.65 -16.73 3.92
CA LYS A 167 8.89 -17.57 5.10
C LYS A 167 10.23 -18.31 4.99
N GLY A 168 10.45 -18.96 3.85
CA GLY A 168 11.65 -19.71 3.52
C GLY A 168 12.56 -18.98 2.53
N PRO A 169 13.47 -19.69 1.84
CA PRO A 169 14.29 -19.13 0.76
C PRO A 169 13.43 -18.49 -0.33
N ILE A 170 14.00 -17.55 -1.08
CA ILE A 170 13.27 -16.89 -2.17
C ILE A 170 13.03 -17.89 -3.33
N PRO A 171 11.77 -18.19 -3.70
CA PRO A 171 11.49 -19.11 -4.79
C PRO A 171 12.00 -18.56 -6.14
N ALA A 172 12.67 -19.40 -6.94
CA ALA A 172 13.19 -18.98 -8.25
C ALA A 172 12.09 -18.40 -9.15
N ARG A 173 10.90 -19.00 -9.10
CA ARG A 173 9.72 -18.56 -9.85
C ARG A 173 9.19 -17.20 -9.37
N ALA A 174 9.30 -16.87 -8.09
CA ALA A 174 8.98 -15.52 -7.60
C ALA A 174 9.93 -14.46 -8.18
N ILE A 175 11.21 -14.80 -8.38
CA ILE A 175 12.18 -13.92 -9.06
C ILE A 175 11.77 -13.69 -10.52
N GLU A 176 11.31 -14.74 -11.21
CA GLU A 176 10.83 -14.61 -12.59
C GLU A 176 9.61 -13.69 -12.70
N LEU A 177 8.63 -13.83 -11.81
CA LEU A 177 7.46 -12.96 -11.74
C LEU A 177 7.84 -11.52 -11.40
N ALA A 178 8.71 -11.33 -10.40
CA ALA A 178 9.18 -10.00 -10.01
C ALA A 178 9.94 -9.26 -11.13
N ARG A 179 10.59 -10.00 -12.06
CA ARG A 179 11.26 -9.42 -13.24
C ARG A 179 10.31 -8.89 -14.31
N THR A 180 9.02 -9.17 -14.24
CA THR A 180 8.04 -8.62 -15.18
C THR A 180 7.51 -7.26 -14.74
N LEU A 181 7.77 -6.86 -13.50
CA LEU A 181 7.26 -5.61 -12.93
C LEU A 181 8.08 -4.41 -13.38
N PRO A 182 7.45 -3.29 -13.78
CA PRO A 182 8.13 -2.10 -14.23
C PRO A 182 8.57 -1.19 -13.07
N MET A 183 9.08 -1.76 -11.97
CA MET A 183 9.52 -1.04 -10.78
C MET A 183 10.68 -1.79 -10.10
N GLU A 184 11.34 -1.13 -9.15
CA GLU A 184 12.31 -1.84 -8.31
C GLU A 184 11.60 -2.89 -7.45
N VAL A 185 12.18 -4.07 -7.32
CA VAL A 185 11.60 -5.12 -6.47
C VAL A 185 12.65 -5.65 -5.50
N THR A 186 12.33 -5.63 -4.21
CA THR A 186 13.14 -6.23 -3.14
C THR A 186 12.46 -7.50 -2.66
N LEU A 187 13.08 -8.65 -2.91
CA LEU A 187 12.65 -9.96 -2.43
C LEU A 187 13.45 -10.31 -1.17
N ILE A 188 12.78 -10.73 -0.11
CA ILE A 188 13.40 -11.08 1.18
C ILE A 188 13.00 -12.50 1.54
N GLY A 189 13.98 -13.38 1.74
CA GLY A 189 13.79 -14.76 2.17
C GLY A 189 14.16 -14.98 3.64
N GLY A 190 13.71 -16.10 4.17
CA GLY A 190 14.08 -16.61 5.49
C GLY A 190 13.44 -15.83 6.64
N LYS A 191 12.24 -15.29 6.44
CA LYS A 191 11.52 -14.53 7.48
C LYS A 191 11.03 -15.42 8.63
N GLY A 192 10.90 -16.72 8.39
CA GLY A 192 10.48 -17.70 9.39
C GLY A 192 8.97 -17.80 9.60
N PHE A 193 8.17 -16.89 9.02
CA PHE A 193 6.71 -16.91 9.05
C PHE A 193 6.10 -16.54 7.70
N SER A 194 4.88 -17.02 7.45
CA SER A 194 4.02 -16.62 6.33
C SER A 194 2.94 -15.63 6.76
N ALA A 195 2.32 -14.95 5.80
CA ALA A 195 1.19 -14.04 6.04
C ALA A 195 -0.02 -14.80 6.58
N ALA A 196 -0.21 -16.06 6.16
CA ALA A 196 -1.26 -16.93 6.65
C ALA A 196 -1.07 -17.25 8.14
N GLU A 197 0.15 -17.61 8.56
CA GLU A 197 0.48 -17.87 9.97
C GLU A 197 0.34 -16.60 10.82
N LEU A 198 0.78 -15.46 10.29
CA LEU A 198 0.67 -14.17 10.99
C LEU A 198 -0.80 -13.76 11.19
N ARG A 199 -1.64 -13.93 10.17
CA ARG A 199 -3.08 -13.72 10.26
C ARG A 199 -3.74 -14.69 11.25
N HIS A 200 -3.35 -15.96 11.22
CA HIS A 200 -3.88 -16.96 12.15
C HIS A 200 -3.56 -16.60 13.61
N ALA A 201 -2.33 -16.15 13.88
CA ALA A 201 -1.94 -15.68 15.21
C ALA A 201 -2.75 -14.44 15.65
N GLN A 202 -2.95 -13.49 14.73
CA GLN A 202 -3.78 -12.30 14.97
C GLN A 202 -5.24 -12.68 15.28
N ASP A 203 -5.85 -13.55 14.48
CA ASP A 203 -7.24 -13.98 14.68
C ASP A 203 -7.40 -14.74 16.01
N THR A 204 -6.42 -15.58 16.35
CA THR A 204 -6.38 -16.33 17.61
C THR A 204 -6.32 -15.41 18.81
N VAL A 205 -5.43 -14.41 18.82
CA VAL A 205 -5.30 -13.48 19.94
C VAL A 205 -6.52 -12.57 20.07
N VAL A 206 -7.10 -12.12 18.95
CA VAL A 206 -8.32 -11.30 18.94
C VAL A 206 -9.51 -12.09 19.47
N SER A 207 -9.69 -13.33 19.02
CA SER A 207 -10.77 -14.20 19.50
C SER A 207 -10.63 -14.49 21.00
N TRP A 208 -9.41 -14.79 21.45
CA TRP A 208 -9.12 -14.99 22.87
C TRP A 208 -9.48 -13.76 23.71
N LEU A 209 -9.00 -12.58 23.33
CA LEU A 209 -9.22 -11.34 24.08
C LEU A 209 -10.68 -10.90 24.10
N ARG A 210 -11.42 -11.13 23.01
CA ARG A 210 -12.88 -10.84 22.97
C ARG A 210 -13.69 -11.72 23.92
N SER A 211 -13.18 -12.90 24.28
CA SER A 211 -13.83 -13.79 25.25
C SER A 211 -13.65 -13.34 26.70
N ARG A 212 -12.73 -12.41 26.97
CA ARG A 212 -12.38 -11.97 28.31
C ARG A 212 -13.41 -10.97 28.86
N PRO A 213 -14.00 -11.23 30.05
CA PRO A 213 -15.02 -10.34 30.62
C PRO A 213 -14.49 -8.94 30.96
N GLU A 214 -13.20 -8.78 31.21
CA GLU A 214 -12.52 -7.53 31.55
C GLU A 214 -12.19 -6.64 30.34
N VAL A 215 -12.24 -7.18 29.12
CA VAL A 215 -11.94 -6.46 27.88
C VAL A 215 -13.22 -5.82 27.33
N ALA A 216 -13.14 -4.52 27.00
CA ALA A 216 -14.21 -3.78 26.33
C ALA A 216 -14.07 -3.86 24.81
N THR A 217 -12.88 -3.51 24.31
CA THR A 217 -12.57 -3.45 22.87
C THR A 217 -11.17 -3.98 22.62
N VAL A 218 -10.95 -4.58 21.46
CA VAL A 218 -9.62 -5.00 20.99
C VAL A 218 -9.46 -4.64 19.52
N THR A 219 -8.29 -4.10 19.18
CA THR A 219 -7.81 -3.95 17.81
C THR A 219 -6.45 -4.62 17.70
N ALA A 220 -6.20 -5.34 16.61
CA ALA A 220 -4.91 -5.94 16.35
C ALA A 220 -4.47 -5.66 14.92
N HIS A 221 -3.18 -5.44 14.73
CA HIS A 221 -2.54 -5.25 13.44
C HIS A 221 -1.35 -6.21 13.31
N ALA A 222 -1.27 -6.86 12.17
CA ALA A 222 -0.15 -7.73 11.82
C ALA A 222 0.89 -6.91 11.05
N ASP A 223 2.10 -6.82 11.60
CA ASP A 223 3.28 -6.26 10.95
C ASP A 223 3.97 -7.39 10.17
N ASP A 224 3.72 -7.40 8.86
CA ASP A 224 4.26 -8.38 7.92
C ASP A 224 5.77 -8.23 7.71
N GLU A 225 6.36 -7.07 8.05
CA GLU A 225 7.79 -6.82 7.99
C GLU A 225 8.53 -7.55 9.11
N THR A 226 8.02 -7.47 10.34
CA THR A 226 8.70 -7.98 11.54
C THR A 226 8.14 -9.29 12.08
N GLY A 227 6.95 -9.72 11.64
CA GLY A 227 6.26 -10.89 12.19
C GLY A 227 5.63 -10.62 13.55
N ARG A 228 5.35 -9.35 13.85
CA ARG A 228 4.76 -8.91 15.11
C ARG A 228 3.26 -8.71 14.96
N VAL A 229 2.48 -9.21 15.91
CA VAL A 229 1.08 -8.86 16.06
C VAL A 229 0.99 -7.80 17.17
N GLU A 230 0.66 -6.58 16.77
CA GLU A 230 0.45 -5.45 17.66
C GLU A 230 -1.02 -5.41 18.07
N VAL A 231 -1.28 -5.53 19.36
CA VAL A 231 -2.63 -5.60 19.92
C VAL A 231 -2.84 -4.44 20.87
N THR A 232 -3.89 -3.66 20.61
CA THR A 232 -4.37 -2.62 21.51
C THR A 232 -5.63 -3.11 22.20
N VAL A 233 -5.59 -3.17 23.52
CA VAL A 233 -6.70 -3.61 24.37
C VAL A 233 -7.25 -2.43 25.13
N GLN A 234 -8.57 -2.25 25.08
CA GLN A 234 -9.30 -1.32 25.94
C GLN A 234 -9.98 -2.12 27.05
N PRO A 235 -9.56 -1.97 28.32
CA PRO A 235 -10.26 -2.56 29.46
C PRO A 235 -11.62 -1.90 29.70
N LYS A 236 -12.58 -2.63 30.28
CA LYS A 236 -13.86 -2.05 30.76
C LYS A 236 -13.66 -1.08 31.93
N VAL A 237 -12.70 -1.42 32.78
CA VAL A 237 -12.24 -0.60 33.90
C VAL A 237 -10.73 -0.53 33.77
N MET A 238 -10.18 0.68 33.73
CA MET A 238 -8.74 0.86 33.62
C MET A 238 -8.07 0.27 34.86
N PRO A 239 -7.13 -0.68 34.71
CA PRO A 239 -6.40 -1.24 35.84
C PRO A 239 -5.42 -0.21 36.41
N ASP A 240 -5.24 -0.23 37.73
CA ASP A 240 -4.20 0.56 38.40
C ASP A 240 -2.79 0.04 38.06
N ASP A 241 -2.64 -1.26 37.79
CA ASP A 241 -1.41 -1.91 37.32
C ASP A 241 -1.60 -2.53 35.92
N ALA A 242 -1.03 -1.86 34.91
CA ALA A 242 -1.09 -2.29 33.51
C ALA A 242 -0.28 -3.56 33.20
N GLU A 243 0.79 -3.84 33.95
CA GLU A 243 1.63 -5.05 33.75
C GLU A 243 0.99 -6.27 34.39
N GLU A 244 0.38 -6.12 35.57
CA GLU A 244 -0.42 -7.17 36.19
C GLU A 244 -1.63 -7.52 35.32
N PHE A 245 -2.34 -6.51 34.81
CA PHE A 245 -3.45 -6.73 33.87
C PHE A 245 -3.00 -7.51 32.63
N ARG A 246 -1.91 -7.09 31.98
CA ARG A 246 -1.36 -7.78 30.80
C ARG A 246 -0.97 -9.23 31.09
N ARG A 247 -0.37 -9.51 32.25
CA ARG A 247 -0.05 -10.89 32.67
C ARG A 247 -1.31 -11.73 32.91
N GLY A 248 -2.35 -11.13 33.47
CA GLY A 248 -3.64 -11.79 33.72
C GLY A 248 -4.48 -12.10 32.46
N LEU A 249 -4.13 -11.52 31.30
CA LEU A 249 -4.79 -11.84 30.02
C LEU A 249 -4.44 -13.24 29.51
N GLU A 250 -3.35 -13.85 30.00
CA GLU A 250 -2.93 -15.22 29.65
C GLU A 250 -2.96 -15.47 28.13
N LEU A 251 -2.25 -14.63 27.38
CA LEU A 251 -2.30 -14.66 25.92
C LEU A 251 -1.86 -16.01 25.36
N PRO A 252 -2.55 -16.53 24.33
CA PRO A 252 -2.10 -17.73 23.64
C PRO A 252 -0.72 -17.51 23.03
N GLN A 253 0.15 -18.52 23.12
CA GLN A 253 1.43 -18.50 22.42
C GLN A 253 1.20 -18.83 20.94
N PRO A 254 1.77 -18.05 20.00
CA PRO A 254 1.73 -18.41 18.58
C PRO A 254 2.42 -19.76 18.34
N ASP A 255 1.87 -20.58 17.44
CA ASP A 255 2.47 -21.86 17.06
C ASP A 255 3.84 -21.70 16.40
N ASN A 256 4.05 -20.57 15.71
CA ASN A 256 5.30 -20.24 15.06
C ASN A 256 6.17 -19.36 15.98
N PRO A 257 7.37 -19.81 16.40
CA PRO A 257 8.24 -19.06 17.31
C PRO A 257 8.82 -17.77 16.71
N HIS A 258 8.72 -17.57 15.39
CA HIS A 258 9.11 -16.33 14.73
C HIS A 258 8.03 -15.24 14.81
N ILE A 259 6.82 -15.58 15.26
CA ILE A 259 5.74 -14.62 15.47
C ILE A 259 5.74 -14.14 16.92
N THR A 260 5.69 -12.83 17.11
CA THR A 260 5.67 -12.21 18.45
C THR A 260 4.39 -11.42 18.68
N LEU A 261 3.93 -11.38 19.94
CA LEU A 261 2.77 -10.59 20.35
C LEU A 261 3.24 -9.38 21.16
N GLN A 262 2.75 -8.20 20.80
CA GLN A 262 2.97 -6.97 21.58
C GLN A 262 1.62 -6.39 21.98
N VAL A 263 1.39 -6.26 23.29
CA VAL A 263 0.11 -5.74 23.82
C VAL A 263 0.28 -4.38 24.46
N THR A 264 -0.56 -3.44 24.05
CA THR A 264 -0.65 -2.08 24.57
C THR A 264 -2.06 -1.85 25.14
N LEU A 265 -2.17 -1.14 26.26
CA LEU A 265 -3.46 -0.75 26.83
C LEU A 265 -3.84 0.66 26.35
N SER A 266 -5.11 0.84 25.98
CA SER A 266 -5.67 2.15 25.63
C SER A 266 -6.71 2.60 26.65
N ALA A 267 -6.57 3.85 27.12
CA ALA A 267 -7.60 4.54 27.90
C ALA A 267 -8.67 5.21 27.04
N ASP A 268 -8.31 5.54 25.80
CA ASP A 268 -9.22 6.16 24.86
C ASP A 268 -10.14 5.11 24.25
N SER A 269 -11.38 5.52 23.95
CA SER A 269 -12.30 4.69 23.18
C SER A 269 -11.68 4.41 21.83
N ILE A 270 -11.36 3.14 21.58
CA ILE A 270 -10.82 2.71 20.30
C ILE A 270 -11.96 2.81 19.29
N ALA A 271 -11.92 3.83 18.44
CA ALA A 271 -12.89 3.94 17.35
C ALA A 271 -12.72 2.72 16.44
N VAL A 272 -13.76 1.89 16.35
CA VAL A 272 -13.83 0.84 15.33
C VAL A 272 -13.83 1.56 13.98
N PRO A 273 -12.85 1.32 13.09
CA PRO A 273 -12.92 1.85 11.74
C PRO A 273 -14.22 1.32 11.12
N GLN A 274 -15.16 2.22 10.86
CA GLN A 274 -16.38 1.82 10.15
C GLN A 274 -15.96 1.38 8.76
N GLN A 275 -16.04 0.08 8.49
CA GLN A 275 -16.06 -0.41 7.12
C GLN A 275 -17.24 0.30 6.44
N GLY A 276 -16.92 1.19 5.49
CA GLY A 276 -17.93 1.90 4.71
C GLY A 276 -18.91 0.92 4.05
N PRO A 277 -20.18 1.32 3.87
CA PRO A 277 -21.16 0.45 3.25
C PRO A 277 -20.71 0.07 1.83
N GLN A 278 -20.79 -1.23 1.54
CA GLN A 278 -20.69 -1.80 0.19
C GLN A 278 -21.80 -1.28 -0.72
#